data_AF-A0A2V7IGI4-F1
#
_entry.id   AF-A0A2V7IGI4-F1
#
_cell.length_a   1.000
_cell.length_b   1.000
_cell.length_c   1.000
_cell.angle_alpha   90.00
_cell.angle_beta   90.00
_cell.angle_gamma   90.00
#
_symmetry.space_group_name_H-M   'P 1'
#
loop_
_entity.id
_entity.type
_entity.pdbx_description
1 polymer ?
#
loop_
_entity_poly.entity_id
_entity_poly.type
_entity_poly.pdbx_seq_one_letter_code
_entity_poly.pdbx_strand_id
1 'polypeptide(L)' 'MADLRVFRTTSQEWEKLIGWRADMRKRGWKLLRVSSDGPEMVAIFGRTKTDRAHERGRGAVGGT' A
#
# COMPACT_ATOMS: atom_id res chain seq x y z
N MET A 1 -13.37 3.58 8.95
CA MET A 1 -12.99 2.16 8.70
C MET A 1 -11.70 2.13 7.92
N ALA A 2 -10.74 1.35 8.39
CA ALA A 2 -9.44 1.16 7.76
C ALA A 2 -9.44 -0.16 6.97
N ASP A 3 -8.90 -0.11 5.75
CA ASP A 3 -8.67 -1.30 4.93
C ASP A 3 -7.23 -1.78 5.16
N LEU A 4 -7.02 -3.09 5.30
CA LEU A 4 -5.70 -3.70 5.49
C LEU A 4 -5.45 -4.77 4.41
N ARG A 5 -4.20 -4.87 3.96
CA ARG A 5 -3.71 -5.89 3.03
C ARG A 5 -2.40 -6.46 3.52
N VAL A 6 -2.31 -7.78 3.54
CA VAL A 6 -1.12 -8.50 4.00
C VAL A 6 -0.57 -9.33 2.85
N PHE A 7 0.72 -9.18 2.58
CA PHE A 7 1.45 -10.02 1.63
C PHE A 7 2.49 -10.83 2.39
N ARG A 8 2.60 -12.11 2.03
CA ARG A 8 3.60 -13.03 2.55
C ARG A 8 4.52 -13.46 1.42
N THR A 9 5.81 -13.45 1.68
CA THR A 9 6.87 -13.87 0.76
C THR A 9 7.98 -14.53 1.55
N THR A 10 8.96 -15.10 0.87
CA THR A 10 10.19 -15.52 1.52
C THR A 10 11.23 -14.41 1.50
N SER A 11 12.22 -14.47 2.38
CA SER A 11 13.35 -13.55 2.43
C SER A 11 14.20 -13.58 1.14
N GLN A 12 14.21 -14.70 0.43
CA GLN A 12 14.89 -14.84 -0.87
C GLN A 12 14.15 -14.07 -1.98
N GLU A 13 12.86 -13.83 -1.82
CA GLU A 13 12.02 -13.13 -2.79
C GLU A 13 11.71 -11.69 -2.36
N TRP A 14 12.59 -11.09 -1.55
CA TRP A 14 12.40 -9.75 -1.00
C TRP A 14 12.19 -8.67 -2.08
N GLU A 15 12.72 -8.86 -3.29
CA GLU A 15 12.54 -7.95 -4.43
C GLU A 15 11.07 -7.76 -4.82
N LYS A 16 10.22 -8.78 -4.60
CA LYS A 16 8.76 -8.69 -4.81
C LYS A 16 8.13 -7.60 -3.94
N LEU A 17 8.70 -7.33 -2.75
CA LEU A 17 8.26 -6.28 -1.84
C LEU A 17 8.39 -4.89 -2.45
N ILE A 18 9.46 -4.62 -3.21
CA ILE A 18 9.67 -3.34 -3.89
C ILE A 18 8.54 -3.12 -4.92
N GLY A 19 8.23 -4.16 -5.70
CA GLY A 19 7.12 -4.15 -6.65
C GLY A 19 5.77 -3.90 -5.97
N TRP A 20 5.49 -4.61 -4.88
CA TRP A 20 4.27 -4.42 -4.09
C TRP A 20 4.16 -3.02 -3.51
N ARG A 21 5.26 -2.47 -2.99
CA ARG A 21 5.28 -1.10 -2.47
C ARG A 21 4.93 -0.09 -3.56
N ALA A 22 5.48 -0.24 -4.76
CA ALA A 22 5.18 0.63 -5.88
C ALA A 22 3.70 0.52 -6.32
N ASP A 23 3.19 -0.71 -6.47
CA ASP A 23 1.79 -0.95 -6.86
C ASP A 23 0.81 -0.44 -5.80
N MET A 24 1.05 -0.76 -4.52
CA MET A 24 0.21 -0.32 -3.41
C MET A 24 0.22 1.20 -3.29
N ARG A 25 1.38 1.85 -3.41
CA ARG A 25 1.47 3.31 -3.38
C ARG A 25 0.67 3.98 -4.50
N LYS A 26 0.71 3.44 -5.72
CA LYS A 26 -0.12 3.93 -6.85
C LYS A 26 -1.62 3.81 -6.59
N ARG A 27 -2.03 2.87 -5.73
CA ARG A 27 -3.44 2.59 -5.40
C ARG A 27 -3.89 3.28 -4.11
N GLY A 28 -3.08 4.21 -3.58
CA GLY A 28 -3.33 4.94 -2.33
C GLY A 28 -3.12 4.12 -1.06
N TRP A 29 -2.41 2.99 -1.15
CA TRP A 29 -2.08 2.16 0.02
C TRP A 29 -0.71 2.55 0.58
N LYS A 30 -0.62 2.62 1.90
CA LYS A 30 0.62 2.92 2.62
C LYS A 30 1.18 1.65 3.24
N LEU A 31 2.48 1.42 3.09
CA LEU A 31 3.17 0.36 3.82
C LEU A 31 3.23 0.74 5.30
N LEU A 32 2.62 -0.08 6.15
CA LEU A 32 2.53 0.16 7.59
C LEU A 32 3.65 -0.54 8.35
N ARG A 33 3.92 -1.80 8.01
CA ARG A 33 4.93 -2.62 8.68
C ARG A 33 5.45 -3.69 7.75
N VAL A 34 6.74 -3.99 7.89
CA VAL A 34 7.34 -5.23 7.37
C VAL A 34 7.88 -5.99 8.58
N SER A 35 7.63 -7.29 8.61
CA SER A 35 8.19 -8.20 9.60
C SER A 35 8.86 -9.35 8.87
N SER A 36 9.99 -9.82 9.38
CA SER A 36 10.64 -11.04 8.89
C SER A 36 10.74 -12.02 10.05
N ASP A 37 10.30 -13.25 9.84
CA ASP A 37 10.42 -14.35 10.80
C ASP A 37 11.08 -15.53 10.07
N GLY A 38 12.36 -15.76 10.36
CA GLY A 38 13.17 -16.75 9.66
C GLY A 38 13.16 -16.57 8.12
N PRO A 39 12.76 -17.60 7.35
CA PRO A 39 12.69 -17.51 5.90
C PRO A 39 11.46 -16.74 5.40
N GLU A 40 10.51 -16.39 6.26
CA GLU A 40 9.28 -15.71 5.88
C GLU A 40 9.38 -14.19 6.08
N MET A 41 8.80 -13.45 5.16
CA MET A 41 8.63 -12.00 5.22
C MET A 41 7.18 -11.64 5.01
N VAL A 42 6.70 -10.71 5.83
CA VAL A 42 5.31 -10.26 5.85
C VAL A 42 5.27 -8.75 5.70
N ALA A 43 4.51 -8.27 4.73
CA ALA A 43 4.30 -6.84 4.47
C ALA A 43 2.84 -6.48 4.70
N ILE A 44 2.62 -5.49 5.56
CA ILE A 44 1.29 -5.00 5.94
C ILE A 44 1.10 -3.62 5.34
N PHE A 45 0.07 -3.49 4.51
CA PHE A 45 -0.37 -2.24 3.91
C PHE A 45 -1.72 -1.84 4.48
N GLY A 46 -1.92 -0.53 4.65
CA GLY A 46 -3.18 0.03 5.10
C GLY A 46 -3.62 1.19 4.24
N ARG A 47 -4.93 1.37 4.16
CA ARG A 47 -5.56 2.55 3.57
C ARG A 47 -6.70 3.03 4.45
N THR A 48 -6.73 4.33 4.71
CA THR A 48 -7.85 4.99 5.38
C THR A 48 -8.83 5.51 4.34
N LYS A 49 -10.14 5.39 4.57
CA LYS A 49 -11.20 5.88 3.65
C LYS A 49 -11.03 7.35 3.21
N THR A 50 -10.33 8.18 3.99
CA THR A 50 -10.03 9.58 3.69
C THR A 50 -9.15 9.78 2.46
N ASP A 51 -8.33 8.79 2.07
CA ASP A 51 -7.44 8.89 0.91
C ASP A 51 -8.22 8.84 -0.42
N ARG A 52 -9.41 8.22 -0.43
CA ARG A 52 -10.32 8.26 -1.59
C ARG A 52 -10.82 9.68 -1.91
N ALA A 53 -10.86 10.58 -0.93
CA ALA A 53 -11.25 11.96 -1.14
C ALA A 53 -10.08 12.82 -1.67
N HIS A 54 -8.83 12.48 -1.34
CA HIS A 54 -7.66 13.23 -1.80
C HIS A 54 -7.43 13.10 -3.31
N GLU A 55 -7.69 11.93 -3.90
CA GLU A 55 -7.59 11.75 -5.36
C GLU A 55 -8.83 12.22 -6.13
N ARG A 56 -10.01 12.23 -5.50
CA ARG A 56 -11.26 12.72 -6.15
C ARG A 56 -11.40 14.25 -6.10
N GLY A 57 -10.63 14.92 -5.24
CA GLY A 57 -10.63 16.38 -5.09
C GLY A 57 -9.69 17.14 -6.03
N ARG A 58 -8.79 16.46 -6.77
CA ARG A 58 -7.81 17.12 -7.66
C ARG A 58 -8.25 17.20 -9.14
N GLY A 59 -9.53 16.93 -9.42
CA GLY A 59 -10.09 16.96 -10.78
C GLY A 59 -11.29 17.88 -10.97
N ALA A 60 -11.66 18.67 -9.95
CA ALA A 60 -12.83 19.54 -10.01
C ALA A 60 -12.45 20.98 -9.60
N VAL A 61 -11.71 21.66 -10.46
CA VAL A 61 -11.86 23.12 -10.62
C VAL A 61 -12.11 23.39 -12.11
N GLY A 62 -13.40 23.33 -12.47
CA GLY A 62 -13.93 24.11 -13.60
C GLY A 62 -13.68 25.59 -13.33
N GLY A 63 -13.47 26.42 -14.33
CA GLY A 63 -14.45 26.59 -15.41
C GLY A 63 -15.48 27.61 -14.94
N THR A 64 -15.09 28.89 -14.97
CA THR A 64 -15.95 30.06 -15.13
C THR A 64 -15.13 31.12 -15.85
#